data_AF-A0AB35I150-F1
#
_entry.id   AF-A0AB35I150-F1
#
_cell.length_a   1.000
_cell.length_b   1.000
_cell.length_c   1.000
_cell.angle_alpha   90.00
_cell.angle_beta   90.00
_cell.angle_gamma   90.00
#
_symmetry.space_group_name_H-M   'P 1'
#
loop_
_entity.id
_entity.type
_entity.pdbx_description
1 polymer ?
#
loop_
_entity_poly.entity_id
_entity_poly.type
_entity_poly.pdbx_seq_one_letter_code
_entity_poly.pdbx_strand_id
1 'polypeptide(L)' 'MEIAYHTDSRGNDDYNLQLSSERAEAVCAFLIQNGVDATRLTAKGYGEQQPVASNEAESGRAQNRRVEVRFC' A
#
# COMPACT_ATOMS: atom_id res chain seq x y z
N MET A 1 -1.75 -9.42 10.53
CA MET A 1 -2.54 -8.55 9.64
C MET A 1 -1.58 -7.66 8.87
N GLU A 2 -1.52 -7.85 7.55
CA GLU A 2 -0.68 -7.03 6.67
C GLU A 2 -1.51 -5.88 6.08
N ILE A 3 -0.98 -4.66 6.17
CA ILE A 3 -1.47 -3.47 5.48
C ILE A 3 -0.57 -3.27 4.26
N ALA A 4 -1.09 -3.62 3.09
CA ALA A 4 -0.37 -3.55 1.82
C ALA A 4 -0.81 -2.31 1.04
N TYR A 5 0.14 -1.45 0.66
CA TYR A 5 -0.14 -0.24 -0.12
C TYR A 5 0.44 -0.37 -1.52
N HIS A 6 -0.37 0.00 -2.52
CA HIS A 6 -0.01 -0.07 -3.94
C HIS A 6 -0.18 1.29 -4.61
N THR A 7 0.70 1.59 -5.57
CA THR A 7 0.64 2.79 -6.42
C THR A 7 0.34 2.41 -7.87
N ASP A 8 0.02 3.41 -8.68
CA ASP A 8 0.07 3.25 -10.13
C ASP A 8 1.50 3.39 -10.64
N SER A 9 1.70 3.20 -11.96
CA SER A 9 3.03 3.28 -12.59
C SER A 9 3.50 4.69 -12.93
N ARG A 10 2.89 5.73 -12.36
CA ARG A 10 3.34 7.10 -12.61
C ARG A 10 4.41 7.47 -11.60
N GLY A 11 5.54 7.94 -12.10
CA GLY A 11 6.64 8.41 -11.27
C GLY A 11 7.83 7.46 -11.34
N ASN A 12 8.70 7.58 -10.36
CA ASN A 12 9.88 6.74 -10.22
C ASN A 12 9.56 5.55 -9.31
N ASP A 13 9.98 4.36 -9.70
CA ASP A 13 9.67 3.11 -9.00
C ASP A 13 10.15 3.12 -7.54
N ASP A 14 11.37 3.60 -7.27
CA ASP A 14 11.93 3.67 -5.91
C ASP A 14 11.14 4.65 -5.06
N TYR A 15 10.77 5.80 -5.64
CA TYR A 15 9.90 6.78 -4.98
C TYR A 15 8.52 6.19 -4.67
N ASN A 16 7.91 5.47 -5.61
CA ASN A 16 6.62 4.81 -5.43
C ASN A 16 6.68 3.71 -4.36
N LEU A 17 7.79 2.98 -4.30
CA LEU A 17 8.03 1.96 -3.27
C LEU A 17 8.17 2.60 -1.88
N GLN A 18 8.95 3.68 -1.77
CA GLN A 18 9.10 4.42 -0.51
C GLN A 18 7.77 5.03 -0.07
N LEU A 19 7.08 5.74 -0.97
CA LEU A 19 5.79 6.39 -0.70
C LEU A 19 4.73 5.39 -0.23
N SER A 20 4.66 4.22 -0.87
CA SER A 20 3.72 3.18 -0.46
C SER A 20 4.06 2.60 0.92
N SER A 21 5.36 2.46 1.24
CA SER A 21 5.81 1.97 2.55
C SER A 21 5.47 2.96 3.66
N GLU A 22 5.79 4.25 3.48
CA GLU A 22 5.46 5.32 4.43
C GLU A 22 3.95 5.43 4.69
N ARG A 23 3.14 5.27 3.63
CA ARG A 23 1.67 5.28 3.77
C ARG A 23 1.14 4.05 4.50
N ALA A 24 1.70 2.86 4.24
CA ALA A 24 1.34 1.66 4.97
C ALA A 24 1.68 1.79 6.47
N GLU A 25 2.85 2.36 6.78
CA GLU A 25 3.28 2.64 8.15
C GLU A 25 2.36 3.64 8.85
N ALA A 26 1.93 4.70 8.16
CA ALA A 26 0.99 5.69 8.71
C ALA A 26 -0.36 5.05 9.10
N VAL A 27 -0.87 4.11 8.30
CA VAL A 27 -2.10 3.37 8.61
C VAL A 27 -1.88 2.45 9.81
N CYS A 28 -0.76 1.73 9.87
CA CYS A 28 -0.42 0.91 11.04
C CYS A 28 -0.31 1.77 12.32
N ALA A 29 0.37 2.93 12.25
CA ALA A 29 0.47 3.85 13.37
C ALA A 29 -0.89 4.36 13.85
N PHE A 30 -1.81 4.65 12.92
CA PHE A 30 -3.18 5.00 13.24
C PHE A 30 -3.92 3.85 13.96
N LEU A 31 -3.81 2.62 13.46
CA LEU A 31 -4.44 1.45 14.09
C LEU A 31 -3.89 1.16 15.48
N ILE A 32 -2.57 1.32 15.67
CA ILE A 32 -1.91 1.17 16.99
C ILE A 32 -2.45 2.21 17.98
N GLN A 33 -2.57 3.47 17.55
CA GLN A 33 -3.16 4.53 18.38
C GLN A 33 -4.62 4.25 18.76
N ASN A 34 -5.35 3.49 17.93
CA ASN A 34 -6.72 3.07 18.20
C ASN A 34 -6.80 1.72 18.96
N GLY A 35 -5.69 1.20 19.48
CA GLY A 35 -5.66 0.04 20.38
C GLY A 35 -5.41 -1.32 19.71
N VAL A 36 -5.04 -1.34 18.43
CA VAL A 36 -4.60 -2.59 17.79
C VAL A 36 -3.16 -2.90 18.20
N ASP A 37 -2.91 -4.13 18.65
CA ASP A 37 -1.57 -4.57 19.01
C ASP A 37 -0.62 -4.50 17.80
N ALA A 38 0.51 -3.79 17.97
CA ALA A 38 1.52 -3.61 16.94
C ALA A 38 2.11 -4.94 16.44
N THR A 39 2.19 -5.96 17.29
CA THR A 39 2.70 -7.29 16.91
C THR A 39 1.79 -8.01 15.92
N ARG A 40 0.53 -7.59 15.82
CA ARG A 40 -0.45 -8.13 14.87
C ARG A 40 -0.43 -7.40 13.54
N LEU A 41 0.33 -6.33 13.40
CA LEU A 41 0.36 -5.46 12.24
C LEU A 41 1.67 -5.58 11.49
N THR A 42 1.60 -5.55 10.17
CA THR A 42 2.76 -5.48 9.29
C THR A 42 2.46 -4.46 8.20
N ALA A 43 3.22 -3.37 8.14
CA ALA A 43 3.13 -2.40 7.05
C ALA A 43 4.00 -2.87 5.88
N LYS A 44 3.47 -2.82 4.65
CA LYS A 44 4.25 -3.15 3.47
C LYS A 44 3.85 -2.29 2.27
N GLY A 45 4.82 -1.56 1.73
CA GLY A 45 4.70 -0.89 0.45
C GLY A 45 5.11 -1.82 -0.68
N TYR A 46 4.27 -1.94 -1.71
CA TYR A 46 4.59 -2.70 -2.91
C TYR A 46 4.83 -1.79 -4.13
N GLY A 47 4.64 -0.48 -3.99
CA GLY A 47 4.64 0.46 -5.11
C GLY A 47 3.75 -0.04 -6.26
N GLU A 48 4.27 0.01 -7.47
CA GLU A 48 3.59 -0.45 -8.69
C GLU A 48 3.85 -1.93 -9.04
N GLN A 49 4.62 -2.65 -8.22
CA GLN A 49 5.15 -3.99 -8.56
C GLN A 49 4.06 -5.09 -8.56
N GLN A 50 2.88 -4.80 -8.04
CA GLN A 50 1.75 -5.73 -7.96
C GLN A 50 0.47 -5.09 -8.56
N PRO A 51 0.44 -4.83 -9.88
CA PRO A 51 -0.71 -4.25 -10.54
C PRO A 51 -1.85 -5.27 -10.61
N VAL A 52 -3.07 -4.81 -10.34
CA VAL A 52 -4.30 -5.59 -10.53
C VAL A 52 -5.01 -5.25 -11.84
N ALA A 53 -4.61 -4.15 -12.47
CA ALA A 53 -5.12 -3.70 -13.74
C ALA A 53 -4.01 -3.06 -14.59
N SER A 54 -4.27 -2.91 -15.90
CA SER A 54 -3.35 -2.25 -16.81
C SER A 54 -3.12 -0.79 -16.44
N ASN A 55 -1.86 -0.34 -16.43
CA ASN A 55 -1.52 1.07 -16.21
C ASN A 55 -1.68 1.95 -17.46
N GLU A 56 -2.03 1.36 -18.61
CA GLU A 56 -2.24 2.09 -19.87
C GLU A 56 -3.45 3.03 -19.81
N ALA A 57 -4.52 2.59 -19.15
CA ALA A 57 -5.76 3.35 -18.99
C ALA A 57 -5.87 3.99 -17.60
N GLU A 58 -6.51 5.16 -17.53
CA GLU A 58 -6.72 5.85 -16.24
C GLU A 58 -7.57 5.02 -15.26
N SER A 59 -8.54 4.27 -15.78
CA SER A 59 -9.36 3.36 -14.97
C SER A 59 -8.52 2.28 -14.29
N GLY A 60 -7.55 1.69 -14.98
CA GLY A 60 -6.67 0.68 -14.41
C GLY A 60 -5.66 1.26 -13.42
N ARG A 61 -5.12 2.46 -13.70
CA ARG A 61 -4.31 3.20 -12.71
C ARG A 61 -5.09 3.50 -11.42
N ALA A 62 -6.35 3.91 -11.54
CA ALA A 62 -7.21 4.12 -10.38
C ALA A 62 -7.43 2.84 -9.57
N GLN A 63 -7.51 1.67 -10.22
CA GLN A 63 -7.59 0.38 -9.54
C GLN A 63 -6.27 -0.01 -8.86
N ASN A 64 -5.12 0.37 -9.43
CA ASN A 64 -3.81 0.07 -8.85
C ASN A 64 -3.49 0.93 -7.61
N ARG A 65 -4.00 2.16 -7.53
CA ARG A 65 -3.93 3.03 -6.33
C ARG A 65 -4.86 2.51 -5.23
N ARG A 66 -4.44 1.46 -4.54
CA ARG A 66 -5.26 0.74 -3.55
C ARG A 66 -4.51 0.38 -2.28
N VAL A 67 -5.28 0.04 -1.25
CA VAL A 67 -4.80 -0.52 0.01
C VAL A 67 -5.49 -1.86 0.23
N GLU A 68 -4.72 -2.88 0.58
CA GLU A 68 -5.25 -4.19 0.96
C GLU A 68 -4.97 -4.47 2.43
N VAL A 69 -5.95 -5.07 3.11
CA VAL A 69 -5.81 -5.57 4.47
C VAL A 69 -5.88 -7.08 4.40
N ARG A 70 -4.76 -7.75 4.68
CA ARG A 70 -4.66 -9.20 4.61
C ARG A 70 -4.64 -9.79 6.02
N PHE A 71 -5.59 -10.66 6.31
CA PHE A 71 -5.65 -11.42 7.56
C PHE A 71 -4.86 -12.71 7.36
N CYS A 72 -3.93 -12.96 8.28
CA CYS A 72 -3.10 -14.16 8.36
C CYS A 72 -3.51 -14.98 9.57
#